data_AF-A0A0M0KKQ5-F1
#
_entry.id   AF-A0A0M0KKQ5-F1
#
_cell.length_a   1.000
_cell.length_b   1.000
_cell.length_c   1.000
_cell.angle_alpha   90.00
_cell.angle_beta   90.00
_cell.angle_gamma   90.00
#
_symmetry.space_group_name_H-M   'P 1'
#
loop_
_entity.id
_entity.type
_entity.pdbx_description
1 polymer ?
#
loop_
_entity_poly.entity_id
_entity_poly.type
_entity_poly.pdbx_seq_one_letter_code
_entity_poly.pdbx_strand_id
1 'polypeptide(L)'
;MVPRELLEMIVVGSVVGVILFVCLLCQGKWRKNFLMIAVTISVGSSLLFFVRPYYIDVQIERKVGQLEAYLEEHYPGEAWGIQTVPHRVNEHKHLNPYLIGVVFETEPDVTYHYLVKDKHTIVQSVYSSNTSGDVDK
;
A
#
# COMPACT_ATOMS: atom_id res chain seq x y z
N MET A 1 13.69 10.13 -6.25
CA MET A 1 13.45 9.29 -5.07
C MET A 1 13.77 7.85 -5.43
N VAL A 2 14.63 7.16 -4.68
CA VAL A 2 14.86 5.73 -4.89
C VAL A 2 13.61 4.99 -4.43
N PRO A 3 13.00 4.11 -5.25
CA PRO A 3 11.82 3.36 -4.85
C PRO A 3 12.11 2.56 -3.59
N ARG A 4 11.23 2.62 -2.59
CA ARG A 4 11.40 1.91 -1.32
C ARG A 4 11.67 0.42 -1.51
N GLU A 5 10.99 -0.20 -2.48
CA GLU A 5 11.18 -1.61 -2.88
C GLU A 5 12.62 -1.92 -3.34
N LEU A 6 13.24 -0.98 -4.08
CA LEU A 6 14.64 -1.11 -4.53
C LEU A 6 15.60 -1.08 -3.34
N LEU A 7 15.33 -0.21 -2.36
CA LEU A 7 16.12 -0.10 -1.14
C LEU A 7 15.99 -1.36 -0.28
N GLU A 8 14.77 -1.89 -0.13
CA GLU A 8 14.52 -3.17 0.56
C GLU A 8 15.25 -4.34 -0.12
N MET A 9 15.23 -4.43 -1.46
CA MET A 9 15.98 -5.46 -2.20
C MET A 9 17.49 -5.35 -2.01
N ILE A 10 18.06 -4.14 -2.02
CA ILE A 10 19.50 -3.91 -1.80
C ILE A 10 19.89 -4.32 -0.38
N VAL A 11 19.05 -4.02 0.62
CA VAL A 11 19.32 -4.41 2.02
C VAL A 11 19.25 -5.92 2.18
N VAL A 12 18.18 -6.56 1.70
CA VAL A 12 18.05 -8.04 1.78
C VAL A 12 19.18 -8.72 1.02
N GLY A 13 19.51 -8.25 -0.19
CA GLY A 13 20.59 -8.77 -1.01
C GLY A 13 21.96 -8.63 -0.34
N SER A 14 22.23 -7.48 0.31
CA SER A 14 23.50 -7.28 1.02
C SER A 14 23.62 -8.17 2.27
N VAL A 15 22.54 -8.36 3.04
CA VAL A 15 22.51 -9.29 4.18
C VAL A 15 22.77 -10.73 3.73
N VAL A 16 22.09 -11.20 2.68
CA VAL A 16 22.32 -12.54 2.12
C VAL A 16 23.75 -12.68 1.59
N GLY A 17 24.25 -11.65 0.90
CA GLY A 17 25.63 -11.61 0.40
C GLY A 17 26.67 -11.74 1.51
N VAL A 18 26.48 -11.04 2.64
CA VAL A 18 27.36 -11.15 3.81
C VAL A 18 27.30 -12.56 4.41
N ILE A 19 26.12 -13.17 4.52
CA ILE A 19 25.99 -14.54 5.04
C ILE A 19 26.68 -15.55 4.13
N LEU A 20 26.55 -15.38 2.81
CA LEU A 20 27.24 -16.22 1.82
C LEU A 20 28.76 -16.01 1.87
N PHE A 21 29.23 -14.77 2.08
CA PHE A 21 30.65 -14.48 2.25
C PHE A 21 31.22 -15.14 3.51
N VAL A 22 30.50 -15.07 4.64
CA VAL A 22 30.87 -15.78 5.89
C VAL A 22 30.87 -17.30 5.68
N CYS A 23 29.94 -17.84 4.88
CA CYS A 23 29.94 -19.27 4.51
C CYS A 23 31.18 -19.70 3.72
N LEU A 24 31.80 -18.82 2.93
CA LEU A 24 33.04 -19.14 2.20
C LEU A 24 34.24 -19.23 3.16
N LEU A 25 34.23 -18.43 4.23
CA LEU A 25 35.29 -18.43 5.25
C LEU A 25 35.15 -19.59 6.25
N CYS A 26 33.93 -20.06 6.53
CA CYS A 26 33.69 -21.19 7.44
C CYS A 26 33.78 -22.55 6.73
N GLN A 27 34.59 -23.48 7.26
CA GLN A 27 34.68 -24.87 6.78
C GLN A 27 33.89 -25.86 7.66
N GLY A 28 33.45 -26.97 7.08
CA GLY A 28 32.82 -28.09 7.81
C GLY A 28 31.34 -27.89 8.16
N LYS A 29 30.92 -28.36 9.35
CA LYS A 29 29.51 -28.42 9.78
C LYS A 29 28.84 -27.03 9.92
N TRP A 30 29.62 -26.00 10.22
CA TRP A 30 29.13 -24.62 10.37
C TRP A 30 28.63 -24.01 9.06
N ARG A 31 29.25 -24.39 7.93
CA ARG A 31 28.83 -23.92 6.59
C ARG A 31 27.40 -24.33 6.26
N LYS A 32 26.99 -25.56 6.64
CA LYS A 32 25.62 -26.05 6.41
C LYS A 32 24.58 -25.24 7.19
N ASN A 33 24.90 -24.86 8.44
CA ASN A 33 23.99 -24.09 9.29
C ASN A 33 23.79 -22.67 8.75
N PHE A 34 24.88 -21.97 8.39
CA PHE A 34 24.77 -20.64 7.81
C PHE A 34 24.07 -20.65 6.45
N LEU A 35 24.27 -21.69 5.65
CA LEU A 35 23.59 -21.82 4.36
C LEU A 35 22.09 -22.08 4.52
N MET A 36 21.69 -22.90 5.50
CA MET A 36 20.27 -23.04 5.87
C MET A 36 19.67 -21.71 6.32
N ILE A 37 20.38 -20.94 7.15
CA ILE A 37 19.91 -19.61 7.59
C ILE A 37 19.74 -18.67 6.39
N ALA A 38 20.71 -18.65 5.47
CA ALA A 38 20.64 -17.82 4.26
C ALA A 38 19.44 -18.17 3.38
N VAL A 39 19.17 -19.47 3.19
CA VAL A 39 18.02 -19.96 2.42
C VAL A 39 16.71 -19.57 3.12
N THR A 40 16.60 -19.79 4.43
CA THR A 40 15.40 -19.44 5.20
C THR A 40 15.11 -17.94 5.12
N ILE A 41 16.12 -17.08 5.27
CA ILE A 41 15.95 -15.62 5.14
C ILE A 41 15.52 -15.26 3.71
N SER A 42 16.17 -15.81 2.68
CA SER A 42 15.86 -15.50 1.28
C SER A 42 14.43 -15.90 0.91
N VAL A 43 14.00 -17.10 1.32
CA VAL A 43 12.65 -17.60 1.08
C VAL A 43 11.63 -16.77 1.87
N GLY A 44 11.89 -16.48 3.15
CA GLY A 44 11.01 -15.67 3.99
C GLY A 44 10.82 -14.26 3.44
N SER A 45 11.90 -13.57 3.06
CA SER A 45 11.84 -12.25 2.45
C SER A 45 11.10 -12.26 1.11
N SER A 46 11.32 -13.29 0.28
CA SER A 46 10.60 -13.44 -0.99
C SER A 46 9.10 -13.58 -0.77
N LEU A 47 8.68 -14.44 0.17
CA LEU A 47 7.27 -14.62 0.52
C LEU A 47 6.64 -13.33 1.02
N LEU A 48 7.32 -12.57 1.88
CA LEU A 48 6.83 -11.28 2.36
C LEU A 48 6.61 -10.27 1.21
N PHE A 49 7.52 -10.27 0.23
CA PHE A 49 7.37 -9.45 -0.99
C PHE A 49 6.11 -9.82 -1.78
N PHE A 50 5.81 -11.12 -1.93
CA PHE A 50 4.61 -11.56 -2.63
C PHE A 50 3.33 -11.33 -1.83
N VAL A 51 3.35 -11.49 -0.51
CA VAL A 51 2.16 -11.37 0.34
C VAL A 51 1.77 -9.91 0.59
N ARG A 52 2.74 -8.99 0.68
CA ARG A 52 2.50 -7.55 0.91
C ARG A 52 1.39 -6.94 0.05
N PRO A 53 1.40 -7.06 -1.30
CA PRO A 53 0.37 -6.44 -2.13
C PRO A 53 -1.02 -7.01 -1.87
N TYR A 54 -1.15 -8.28 -1.51
CA TYR A 54 -2.45 -8.87 -1.15
C TYR A 54 -2.92 -8.39 0.23
N TYR A 55 -1.98 -8.25 1.18
CA TYR A 55 -2.31 -7.69 2.49
C TYR A 55 -2.82 -6.25 2.40
N ILE A 56 -2.25 -5.44 1.49
CA ILE A 56 -2.73 -4.07 1.23
C ILE A 56 -4.14 -4.09 0.64
N ASP A 57 -4.43 -4.92 -0.36
CA ASP A 57 -5.78 -5.07 -0.93
C ASP A 57 -6.83 -5.35 0.15
N VAL A 58 -6.57 -6.35 1.01
CA VAL A 58 -7.50 -6.73 2.09
C VAL A 58 -7.72 -5.59 3.08
N GLN A 59 -6.67 -4.81 3.36
CA GLN A 59 -6.80 -3.64 4.23
C GLN A 59 -7.59 -2.51 3.57
N ILE A 60 -7.45 -2.30 2.25
CA ILE A 60 -8.25 -1.33 1.50
C ILE A 60 -9.71 -1.76 1.53
N GLU A 61 -10.02 -3.00 1.18
CA GLU A 61 -11.39 -3.54 1.17
C GLU A 61 -12.05 -3.39 2.54
N ARG A 62 -11.33 -3.72 3.61
CA ARG A 62 -11.82 -3.55 4.98
C ARG A 62 -12.10 -2.08 5.32
N LYS A 63 -11.25 -1.14 4.88
CA LYS A 63 -11.43 0.30 5.12
C LYS A 63 -12.56 0.87 4.29
N VAL A 64 -12.73 0.41 3.05
CA VAL A 64 -13.85 0.76 2.16
C VAL A 64 -15.16 0.38 2.84
N GLY A 65 -15.31 -0.87 3.32
CA GLY A 65 -16.54 -1.27 3.99
C GLY A 65 -16.82 -0.51 5.30
N GLN A 66 -15.79 -0.02 6.00
CA GLN A 66 -15.97 0.86 7.15
C GLN A 66 -16.43 2.27 6.74
N LEU A 67 -15.91 2.78 5.62
CA LEU A 67 -16.29 4.07 5.07
C LEU A 67 -17.73 4.05 4.54
N GLU A 68 -18.12 2.99 3.84
CA GLU A 68 -19.49 2.80 3.35
C GLU A 68 -20.51 2.86 4.49
N ALA A 69 -20.27 2.11 5.57
CA ALA A 69 -21.15 2.15 6.75
C ALA A 69 -21.25 3.55 7.38
N TYR A 70 -20.15 4.31 7.39
CA TYR A 70 -20.14 5.69 7.87
C TYR A 70 -20.95 6.63 6.97
N LEU A 71 -20.81 6.48 5.64
CA LEU A 71 -21.53 7.29 4.66
C LEU A 71 -23.04 7.00 4.69
N GLU A 72 -23.45 5.73 4.83
CA GLU A 72 -24.85 5.35 5.01
C GLU A 72 -25.48 6.00 6.25
N GLU A 73 -24.73 6.08 7.36
CA GLU A 73 -25.22 6.69 8.60
C GLU A 73 -25.30 8.21 8.52
N HIS A 74 -24.31 8.87 7.89
CA HIS A 74 -24.18 10.33 7.89
C HIS A 74 -24.91 11.01 6.73
N TYR A 75 -25.06 10.33 5.59
CA TYR A 75 -25.68 10.86 4.37
C TYR A 75 -26.81 9.93 3.89
N PRO A 76 -27.86 9.74 4.72
CA PRO A 76 -28.94 8.83 4.37
C PRO A 76 -29.69 9.34 3.13
N GLY A 77 -29.71 8.52 2.07
CA GLY A 77 -30.39 8.82 0.81
C GLY A 77 -29.51 9.42 -0.29
N GLU A 78 -28.23 9.66 0.00
CA GLU A 78 -27.23 10.01 -1.01
C GLU A 78 -26.63 8.74 -1.62
N ALA A 79 -26.39 8.72 -2.93
CA ALA A 79 -25.63 7.66 -3.58
C ALA A 79 -24.18 8.12 -3.82
N TRP A 80 -23.22 7.20 -3.74
CA TRP A 80 -21.81 7.52 -3.93
C TRP A 80 -21.07 6.45 -4.72
N GLY A 81 -20.06 6.89 -5.47
CA GLY A 81 -19.05 6.03 -6.09
C GLY A 81 -17.76 6.03 -5.28
N ILE A 82 -17.13 4.86 -5.14
CA ILE A 82 -15.83 4.71 -4.48
C ILE A 82 -14.72 4.56 -5.52
N GLN A 83 -13.68 5.38 -5.37
CA GLN A 83 -12.45 5.31 -6.16
C GLN A 83 -11.28 4.96 -5.24
N THR A 84 -10.61 3.84 -5.53
CA THR A 84 -9.41 3.43 -4.81
C THR A 84 -8.18 3.64 -5.70
N VAL A 85 -7.05 3.97 -5.07
CA VAL A 85 -5.79 4.16 -5.79
C VAL A 85 -5.25 2.81 -6.27
N PRO A 86 -4.99 2.63 -7.58
CA PRO A 86 -4.42 1.39 -8.12
C PRO A 86 -2.93 1.28 -7.78
N HIS A 87 -2.62 0.99 -6.52
CA HIS A 87 -1.28 1.02 -5.92
C HIS A 87 -0.27 0.00 -6.50
N ARG A 88 -0.75 -0.98 -7.28
CA ARG A 88 0.09 -1.95 -7.99
C ARG A 88 0.69 -1.37 -9.28
N VAL A 89 0.09 -0.31 -9.83
CA VAL A 89 0.56 0.37 -11.05
C VAL A 89 1.71 1.31 -10.68
N ASN A 90 2.82 1.23 -11.41
CA ASN A 90 4.04 2.01 -11.10
C ASN A 90 3.78 3.52 -11.01
N GLU A 91 2.90 4.06 -11.85
CA GLU A 91 2.52 5.47 -11.85
C GLU A 91 1.88 5.91 -10.53
N HIS A 92 1.17 5.01 -9.84
CA HIS A 92 0.42 5.32 -8.61
C HIS A 92 1.13 4.86 -7.34
N LYS A 93 2.33 4.26 -7.43
CA LYS A 93 3.10 3.78 -6.27
C LYS A 93 3.53 4.88 -5.28
N HIS A 94 3.56 6.13 -5.74
CA HIS A 94 3.88 7.28 -4.90
C HIS A 94 2.68 7.78 -4.10
N LEU A 95 1.46 7.38 -4.48
CA LEU A 95 0.23 7.77 -3.82
C LEU A 95 -0.06 6.84 -2.65
N ASN A 96 -0.75 7.36 -1.64
CA ASN A 96 -1.14 6.57 -0.48
C ASN A 96 -2.26 5.58 -0.88
N PRO A 97 -2.04 4.25 -0.82
CA PRO A 97 -3.05 3.25 -1.19
C PRO A 97 -4.29 3.28 -0.30
N TYR A 98 -4.19 3.86 0.90
CA TYR A 98 -5.27 3.94 1.87
C TYR A 98 -6.10 5.22 1.76
N LEU A 99 -5.80 6.09 0.80
CA LEU A 99 -6.62 7.26 0.49
C LEU A 99 -7.77 6.78 -0.40
N ILE A 100 -9.01 6.94 0.09
CA ILE A 100 -10.21 6.47 -0.60
C ILE A 100 -10.95 7.70 -1.11
N GLY A 101 -11.13 7.79 -2.43
CA GLY A 101 -11.93 8.83 -3.07
C GLY A 101 -13.41 8.44 -3.05
N VAL A 102 -14.26 9.40 -2.72
CA VAL A 102 -15.71 9.27 -2.70
C VAL A 102 -16.27 10.39 -3.59
N VAL A 103 -17.12 10.02 -4.54
CA VAL A 103 -17.84 10.95 -5.41
C VAL A 103 -19.32 10.80 -5.11
N PHE A 104 -19.95 11.85 -4.62
CA PHE A 104 -21.40 11.85 -4.37
C PHE A 104 -22.16 12.11 -5.66
N GLU A 105 -23.32 11.48 -5.85
CA GLU A 105 -24.13 11.69 -7.05
C GLU A 105 -24.66 13.13 -7.16
N THR A 106 -24.91 13.80 -6.03
CA THR A 106 -25.28 15.23 -6.01
C THR A 106 -24.12 16.15 -6.43
N GLU A 107 -22.88 15.73 -6.21
CA GLU A 107 -21.67 16.50 -6.56
C GLU A 107 -20.68 15.67 -7.41
N PRO A 108 -21.04 15.33 -8.66
CA PRO A 108 -20.24 14.42 -9.48
C PRO A 108 -18.89 14.99 -9.90
N ASP A 109 -18.73 16.32 -9.87
CA ASP A 109 -17.50 17.02 -10.24
C ASP A 109 -16.48 17.10 -9.10
N VAL A 110 -16.83 16.63 -7.90
CA VAL A 110 -16.01 16.71 -6.70
C VAL A 110 -15.68 15.31 -6.19
N THR A 111 -14.39 15.04 -6.01
CA THR A 111 -13.92 13.81 -5.34
C THR A 111 -13.41 14.16 -3.94
N TYR A 112 -14.06 13.60 -2.93
CA TYR A 112 -13.67 13.73 -1.53
C TYR A 112 -12.76 12.59 -1.13
N HIS A 113 -11.56 12.90 -0.66
CA HIS A 113 -10.57 11.92 -0.25
C HIS A 113 -10.61 11.70 1.26
N TYR A 114 -10.97 10.48 1.67
CA TYR A 114 -11.06 10.05 3.06
C TYR A 114 -9.89 9.16 3.47
N LEU A 115 -9.45 9.35 4.72
CA LEU A 115 -8.51 8.49 5.42
C LEU A 115 -9.24 7.78 6.55
N VAL A 116 -9.38 6.46 6.43
CA VAL A 116 -10.00 5.61 7.46
C VAL A 116 -8.89 5.10 8.37
N LYS A 117 -8.82 5.59 9.61
CA LYS A 117 -7.90 5.03 10.62
C LYS A 117 -8.52 3.80 11.27
N ASP A 118 -9.79 3.91 11.66
CA ASP A 118 -10.59 2.91 12.34
C ASP A 118 -12.09 3.22 12.15
N LYS A 119 -12.97 2.34 12.64
CA LYS A 119 -14.43 2.45 12.47
C LYS A 119 -15.02 3.76 13.01
N HIS A 120 -14.35 4.40 13.97
CA HIS A 120 -14.85 5.60 14.63
C HIS A 120 -14.05 6.86 14.26
N THR A 121 -12.92 6.69 13.57
CA THR A 121 -12.02 7.77 13.18
C THR A 121 -11.84 7.75 11.67
N ILE A 122 -12.80 8.40 10.99
CA ILE A 122 -12.80 8.64 9.55
C ILE A 122 -12.59 10.14 9.35
N VAL A 123 -11.55 10.51 8.60
CA VAL A 123 -11.18 11.91 8.39
C VAL A 123 -11.17 12.20 6.90
N GLN A 124 -11.95 13.19 6.48
CA GLN A 124 -11.82 13.78 5.15
C GLN A 124 -10.54 14.62 5.10
N SER A 125 -9.61 14.27 4.21
CA SER A 125 -8.29 14.90 4.17
C SER A 125 -8.20 16.01 3.13
N VAL A 126 -8.72 15.77 1.92
CA VAL A 126 -8.59 16.66 0.75
C VAL A 126 -9.82 16.49 -0.13
N TYR A 127 -10.17 17.49 -0.94
CA TYR A 127 -11.08 17.32 -2.06
C TYR A 127 -10.40 17.79 -3.34
N SER A 128 -10.76 17.18 -4.46
CA SER A 128 -10.31 17.57 -5.80
C SER A 128 -11.52 17.80 -6.68
N SER A 129 -11.61 18.97 -7.32
CA SER A 129 -12.66 19.26 -8.31
C SER A 129 -12.10 19.16 -9.72
N ASN A 130 -12.90 18.62 -10.64
CA ASN A 130 -12.55 18.59 -12.07
C ASN A 130 -12.76 19.95 -12.77
N THR A 131 -13.23 20.97 -12.05
CA THR A 131 -13.36 22.35 -12.53
C THR A 131 -12.00 23.05 -12.55
N SER A 132 -11.06 22.53 -13.34
CA SER A 132 -9.81 23.20 -13.72
C SER A 132 -9.73 23.23 -15.24
N GLY A 133 -10.61 24.04 -15.84
CA GLY A 133 -10.69 24.21 -17.29
C GLY A 133 -11.47 25.43 -17.77
N ASP A 134 -12.03 26.25 -16.88
CA ASP A 134 -12.68 27.51 -17.26
C ASP A 134 -12.60 28.52 -16.11
N VAL A 135 -11.41 29.07 -15.89
CA VAL A 135 -11.28 30.38 -15.21
C VAL A 135 -10.31 31.21 -16.06
N ASP A 136 -10.94 32.16 -16.76
CA ASP A 136 -10.44 33.41 -17.33
C ASP A 136 -9.60 33.38 -18.63
N LYS A 137 -10.31 33.67 -19.72
CA LYS A 137 -9.87 34.58 -20.79
C LYS A 137 -10.36 36.00 -20.49
#